data_AF-A0A958XZ00-F1
#
_entry.id   AF-A0A958XZ00-F1
#
_cell.length_a   1.000
_cell.length_b   1.000
_cell.length_c   1.000
_cell.angle_alpha   90.00
_cell.angle_beta   90.00
_cell.angle_gamma   90.00
#
_symmetry.space_group_name_H-M   'P 1'
#
loop_
_entity.id
_entity.type
_entity.pdbx_description
1 polymer ?
#
loop_
_entity_poly.entity_id
_entity_poly.type
_entity_poly.pdbx_seq_one_letter_code
_entity_poly.pdbx_strand_id
1 'polypeptide(L)'
;MKWTIRFALLLPLAFVLAVGCKDIDTLNLNNPGRNAVLANGGDLFKVLDGGYAAWWQGVHGPAPALSLSVAADALSLGMEDFGARRMGDEPRPAYNNRLTEGEAYRQIAEGPWYGCLSAAASANDVIAALKEGISIDKGGPQDESVLAAAHFLRGASWGYLGLVFDRGLMVNEDDAPDVKAPFSTYREMIGAAVDELGEAISVAESLGPDFIHTSFNGLTLDADQFVQLCHSYAARFLAQWPRTEEENLEVDWAAVQGHAESGVQQDFAPLADGKLWQSYQQYAFAEAGKGPFWARVDQRLVAALDRSQPPRYPEVEGRGEDPLPNPIAQSNDQRLASDFIFIPFNSFPVEAGEWHFSHYKHNRNQAAPDFAGDGHSFGPMPVFLAADNELLRAEALLWQGEKAGAIAVLNSGPRVARGGMPALPSSASEPEVLQAILYERAIELLNTAPMGQWFDRRRTAPRLEVTALDALGGLQLGTPAQLPVPARELQVYGEEPYSFGGEKDPEGVVPVY
;
A
#
# COMPACT_ATOMS: atom_id res chain seq x y z
N MET A 1 54.20 39.48 29.95
CA MET A 1 53.53 39.19 31.24
C MET A 1 53.40 40.48 32.04
N LYS A 2 52.26 41.19 31.92
CA LYS A 2 51.89 42.28 32.82
C LYS A 2 50.38 42.19 33.05
N TRP A 3 50.04 42.03 34.32
CA TRP A 3 48.71 41.75 34.83
C TRP A 3 47.88 43.03 34.92
N THR A 4 46.61 42.90 34.57
CA THR A 4 45.53 43.85 34.86
C THR A 4 44.49 43.13 35.68
N ILE A 5 43.96 43.77 36.72
CA ILE A 5 42.55 43.72 37.16
C ILE A 5 42.34 44.93 38.09
N ARG A 6 41.31 45.74 37.80
CA ARG A 6 40.53 46.44 38.82
C ARG A 6 39.07 46.50 38.38
N PHE A 7 38.20 46.09 39.30
CA PHE A 7 36.74 46.23 39.29
C PHE A 7 36.31 47.69 39.50
N ALA A 8 35.18 48.11 38.94
CA ALA A 8 33.96 48.53 39.67
C ALA A 8 32.85 49.04 38.73
N LEU A 9 31.60 48.78 39.13
CA LEU A 9 30.31 49.06 38.47
C LEU A 9 29.94 50.56 38.39
N LEU A 10 29.05 50.92 37.44
CA LEU A 10 27.73 51.61 37.63
C LEU A 10 27.02 51.92 36.29
N LEU A 11 25.74 51.50 36.14
CA LEU A 11 24.77 51.85 35.07
C LEU A 11 24.23 53.31 35.27
N PRO A 12 23.60 54.03 34.28
CA PRO A 12 22.50 53.54 33.42
C PRO A 12 22.30 54.11 31.98
N LEU A 13 21.52 53.35 31.19
CA LEU A 13 20.47 53.69 30.20
C LEU A 13 20.56 54.99 29.34
N ALA A 14 20.71 54.85 28.01
CA ALA A 14 19.89 55.53 26.98
C ALA A 14 20.28 55.13 25.53
N PHE A 15 19.27 54.76 24.74
CA PHE A 15 19.14 54.93 23.28
C PHE A 15 20.21 54.35 22.33
N VAL A 16 19.92 53.20 21.71
CA VAL A 16 20.02 53.03 20.24
C VAL A 16 18.92 52.04 19.80
N LEU A 17 17.85 52.57 19.20
CA LEU A 17 16.97 51.84 18.29
C LEU A 17 17.48 52.07 16.86
N ALA A 18 17.29 51.05 16.02
CA ALA A 18 17.46 51.02 14.57
C ALA A 18 18.90 50.85 14.02
N VAL A 19 19.31 49.59 13.87
CA VAL A 19 19.92 49.12 12.62
C VAL A 19 19.21 47.81 12.26
N GLY A 20 18.45 47.84 11.17
CA GLY A 20 17.65 46.73 10.69
C GLY A 20 18.50 45.51 10.36
N CYS A 21 17.95 44.34 10.68
CA CYS A 21 18.37 43.09 10.06
C CYS A 21 18.23 43.28 8.54
N LYS A 22 19.37 43.30 7.87
CA LYS A 22 19.46 43.22 6.42
C LYS A 22 18.87 41.86 6.04
N ASP A 23 17.79 41.84 5.27
CA ASP A 23 17.27 40.62 4.68
C ASP A 23 18.41 39.92 3.93
N ILE A 24 18.71 38.71 4.38
CA ILE A 24 19.53 37.77 3.64
C ILE A 24 18.61 37.20 2.58
N ASP A 25 18.59 37.87 1.43
CA ASP A 25 18.01 37.36 0.20
C ASP A 25 19.02 36.38 -0.43
N THR A 26 19.29 35.28 0.27
CA THR A 26 19.99 34.15 -0.35
C THR A 26 18.98 33.41 -1.18
N LEU A 27 18.94 33.73 -2.48
CA LEU A 27 18.42 32.84 -3.51
C LEU A 27 18.90 31.41 -3.21
N ASN A 28 17.96 30.54 -2.86
CA ASN A 28 18.24 29.12 -2.70
C ASN A 28 18.54 28.51 -4.07
N LEU A 29 19.80 28.57 -4.49
CA LEU A 29 20.28 27.99 -5.76
C LEU A 29 20.21 26.45 -5.78
N ASN A 30 19.89 25.80 -4.65
CA ASN A 30 19.68 24.36 -4.55
C ASN A 30 18.21 23.94 -4.71
N ASN A 31 17.29 24.89 -4.90
CA ASN A 31 15.89 24.60 -5.21
C ASN A 31 15.45 25.53 -6.36
N PRO A 32 15.82 25.23 -7.63
CA PRO A 32 15.31 26.01 -8.76
C PRO A 32 13.79 26.02 -8.67
N GLY A 33 13.18 27.20 -8.58
CA GLY A 33 11.72 27.32 -8.47
C GLY A 33 11.01 26.63 -9.64
N ARG A 34 9.71 26.32 -9.50
CA ARG A 34 8.85 25.68 -10.52
C ARG A 34 9.14 26.18 -11.95
N ASN A 35 9.28 27.51 -12.12
CA ASN A 35 9.54 28.18 -13.40
C ASN A 35 10.94 27.93 -14.00
N ALA A 36 11.93 27.54 -13.20
CA ALA A 36 13.28 27.20 -13.65
C ALA A 36 13.43 25.70 -13.99
N VAL A 37 12.58 24.83 -13.45
CA VAL A 37 12.56 23.38 -13.73
C VAL A 37 11.64 23.04 -14.90
N LEU A 38 10.55 23.78 -15.10
CA LEU A 38 9.56 23.58 -16.16
C LEU A 38 9.67 24.65 -17.26
N ALA A 39 10.86 24.80 -17.83
CA ALA A 39 11.14 25.85 -18.81
C ALA A 39 10.70 25.51 -20.25
N ASN A 40 10.39 24.24 -20.55
CA ASN A 40 9.87 23.78 -21.83
C ASN A 40 8.99 22.52 -21.64
N GLY A 41 8.08 22.24 -22.59
CA GLY A 41 7.13 21.13 -22.46
C GLY A 41 7.77 19.76 -22.26
N GLY A 42 8.96 19.52 -22.83
CA GLY A 42 9.67 18.24 -22.66
C GLY A 42 10.10 17.94 -21.22
N ASP A 43 10.10 18.94 -20.33
CA ASP A 43 10.41 18.74 -18.90
C ASP A 43 9.20 18.23 -18.10
N LEU A 44 7.97 18.35 -18.63
CA LEU A 44 6.74 17.86 -17.97
C LEU A 44 6.77 16.34 -17.78
N PHE A 45 7.13 15.57 -18.81
CA PHE A 45 7.29 14.12 -18.71
C PHE A 45 8.33 13.72 -17.67
N LYS A 46 9.46 14.44 -17.58
CA LYS A 46 10.53 14.09 -16.63
C LYS A 46 10.10 14.31 -15.19
N VAL A 47 9.41 15.41 -14.91
CA VAL A 47 8.86 15.68 -13.57
C VAL A 47 7.83 14.61 -13.23
N LEU A 48 6.95 14.29 -14.19
CA LEU A 48 5.93 13.27 -13.99
C LEU A 48 6.53 11.88 -13.74
N ASP A 49 7.48 11.44 -14.55
CA ASP A 49 8.18 10.14 -14.39
C ASP A 49 8.87 10.03 -13.01
N GLY A 50 9.47 11.13 -12.53
CA GLY A 50 10.02 11.21 -11.18
C GLY A 50 8.93 11.04 -10.11
N GLY A 51 7.76 11.64 -10.31
CA GLY A 51 6.59 11.47 -9.45
C GLY A 51 6.06 10.03 -9.44
N TYR A 52 5.94 9.38 -10.60
CA TYR A 52 5.55 7.97 -10.69
C TYR A 52 6.53 7.05 -9.97
N ALA A 53 7.84 7.29 -10.10
CA ALA A 53 8.85 6.54 -9.37
C ALA A 53 8.74 6.77 -7.84
N ALA A 54 8.48 8.00 -7.39
CA ALA A 54 8.30 8.32 -5.97
C ALA A 54 7.05 7.65 -5.38
N TRP A 55 5.92 7.71 -6.10
CA TRP A 55 4.70 6.98 -5.73
C TRP A 55 4.95 5.48 -5.66
N TRP A 56 5.60 4.92 -6.69
CA TRP A 56 5.90 3.50 -6.77
C TRP A 56 6.72 3.05 -5.56
N GLN A 57 7.82 3.74 -5.25
CA GLN A 57 8.68 3.40 -4.11
C GLN A 57 7.98 3.58 -2.76
N GLY A 58 7.14 4.61 -2.63
CA GLY A 58 6.36 4.86 -1.42
C GLY A 58 5.35 3.77 -1.13
N VAL A 59 4.65 3.27 -2.16
CA VAL A 59 3.55 2.30 -2.01
C VAL A 59 4.03 0.85 -2.11
N HIS A 60 4.95 0.55 -3.03
CA HIS A 60 5.47 -0.80 -3.30
C HIS A 60 6.78 -1.11 -2.59
N GLY A 61 7.30 -0.16 -1.81
CA GLY A 61 8.47 -0.37 -0.96
C GLY A 61 8.22 -1.41 0.15
N PRO A 62 9.28 -2.04 0.67
CA PRO A 62 9.15 -3.14 1.64
C PRO A 62 8.60 -2.70 3.01
N ALA A 63 8.92 -1.49 3.47
CA ALA A 63 8.51 -1.01 4.80
C ALA A 63 7.00 -0.97 5.01
N PRO A 64 6.18 -0.33 4.16
CA PRO A 64 4.74 -0.45 4.33
C PRO A 64 4.23 -1.83 3.90
N ALA A 65 4.65 -2.34 2.74
CA ALA A 65 4.01 -3.51 2.15
C ALA A 65 4.27 -4.80 2.92
N LEU A 66 5.51 -5.09 3.35
CA LEU A 66 5.80 -6.29 4.14
C LEU A 66 5.32 -6.14 5.57
N SER A 67 5.59 -5.01 6.23
CA SER A 67 5.28 -4.84 7.64
C SER A 67 3.78 -4.87 7.91
N LEU A 68 2.96 -4.29 7.02
CA LEU A 68 1.50 -4.39 7.14
C LEU A 68 0.96 -5.75 6.66
N SER A 69 1.66 -6.44 5.76
CA SER A 69 1.33 -7.84 5.45
C SER A 69 1.63 -8.78 6.62
N VAL A 70 2.67 -8.50 7.41
CA VAL A 70 2.95 -9.20 8.68
C VAL A 70 1.92 -8.83 9.75
N ALA A 71 1.56 -7.55 9.87
CA ALA A 71 0.49 -7.10 10.77
C ALA A 71 -0.86 -7.80 10.46
N ALA A 72 -1.07 -8.18 9.20
CA ALA A 72 -2.28 -8.84 8.73
C ALA A 72 -2.23 -10.38 8.75
N ASP A 73 -1.13 -10.99 9.20
CA ASP A 73 -0.89 -12.44 9.12
C ASP A 73 -1.02 -12.99 7.69
N ALA A 74 -0.53 -12.25 6.70
CA ALA A 74 -0.40 -12.72 5.31
C ALA A 74 1.02 -13.23 5.03
N LEU A 75 2.00 -12.49 5.55
CA LEU A 75 3.41 -12.85 5.52
C LEU A 75 3.94 -12.95 6.94
N SER A 76 5.06 -13.63 7.12
CA SER A 76 5.75 -13.71 8.40
C SER A 76 7.22 -13.36 8.27
N LEU A 77 7.73 -12.55 9.20
CA LEU A 77 9.11 -12.07 9.22
C LEU A 77 9.62 -11.99 10.67
N GLY A 78 10.51 -12.90 11.07
CA GLY A 78 11.12 -12.91 12.40
C GLY A 78 12.36 -12.02 12.58
N MET A 79 12.70 -11.19 11.59
CA MET A 79 13.87 -10.28 11.61
C MET A 79 13.41 -8.81 11.63
N GLU A 80 14.19 -7.90 12.22
CA GLU A 80 13.86 -6.47 12.35
C GLU A 80 13.77 -5.69 11.02
N ASP A 81 14.06 -6.33 9.89
CA ASP A 81 14.07 -5.69 8.58
C ASP A 81 12.72 -5.01 8.30
N PHE A 82 12.79 -3.78 7.81
CA PHE A 82 11.63 -2.96 7.42
C PHE A 82 10.66 -2.64 8.57
N GLY A 83 11.03 -2.96 9.81
CA GLY A 83 10.17 -2.84 11.00
C GLY A 83 9.08 -3.92 11.09
N ALA A 84 9.12 -4.94 10.23
CA ALA A 84 8.02 -5.89 10.07
C ALA A 84 7.85 -6.83 11.27
N ARG A 85 8.96 -7.29 11.90
CA ARG A 85 8.90 -8.15 13.09
C ARG A 85 8.04 -7.54 14.19
N ARG A 86 8.26 -6.26 14.52
CA ARG A 86 7.52 -5.55 15.57
C ARG A 86 6.03 -5.39 15.28
N MET A 87 5.67 -5.23 14.02
CA MET A 87 4.25 -5.24 13.61
C MET A 87 3.63 -6.63 13.77
N GLY A 88 4.47 -7.66 13.74
CA GLY A 88 4.14 -9.05 13.93
C GLY A 88 4.19 -9.58 15.37
N ASP A 89 4.58 -8.77 16.36
CA ASP A 89 4.70 -9.19 17.76
C ASP A 89 3.33 -9.64 18.33
N GLU A 90 3.34 -10.67 19.18
CA GLU A 90 2.15 -11.19 19.86
C GLU A 90 2.31 -11.15 21.41
N PRO A 91 1.41 -10.49 22.16
CA PRO A 91 0.25 -9.71 21.70
C PRO A 91 0.66 -8.46 20.92
N ARG A 92 -0.23 -7.99 20.02
CA ARG A 92 0.03 -6.87 19.11
C ARG A 92 0.32 -5.58 19.88
N PRO A 93 1.48 -4.94 19.69
CA PRO A 93 1.73 -3.61 20.22
C PRO A 93 1.07 -2.54 19.32
N ALA A 94 0.87 -1.34 19.89
CA ALA A 94 0.53 -0.17 19.09
C ALA A 94 1.68 0.19 18.13
N TYR A 95 1.36 0.72 16.95
CA TYR A 95 2.39 1.32 16.09
C TYR A 95 2.96 2.58 16.76
N ASN A 96 4.14 2.47 17.36
CA ASN A 96 4.76 3.58 18.07
C ASN A 96 5.26 4.69 17.13
N ASN A 97 4.46 5.73 16.95
CA ASN A 97 4.77 6.84 16.05
C ASN A 97 5.65 7.90 16.74
N ARG A 98 6.96 7.67 16.81
CA ARG A 98 7.90 8.60 17.46
C ARG A 98 9.15 8.83 16.62
N LEU A 99 9.69 10.05 16.69
CA LEU A 99 10.95 10.42 16.03
C LEU A 99 12.18 9.68 16.58
N THR A 100 12.08 9.12 17.78
CA THR A 100 13.15 8.32 18.41
C THR A 100 13.18 6.87 17.93
N GLU A 101 12.19 6.45 17.14
CA GLU A 101 12.16 5.10 16.57
C GLU A 101 13.20 4.93 15.47
N GLY A 102 13.65 3.68 15.31
CA GLY A 102 14.59 3.29 14.26
C GLY A 102 14.06 3.64 12.88
N GLU A 103 14.95 4.02 11.96
CA GLU A 103 14.58 4.46 10.62
C GLU A 103 13.71 3.43 9.88
N ALA A 104 14.10 2.15 9.88
CA ALA A 104 13.34 1.08 9.23
C ALA A 104 11.89 0.98 9.73
N TYR A 105 11.65 1.21 11.03
CA TYR A 105 10.31 1.18 11.62
C TYR A 105 9.52 2.45 11.28
N ARG A 106 10.16 3.62 11.31
CA ARG A 106 9.52 4.89 10.89
C ARG A 106 9.10 4.86 9.42
N GLN A 107 9.84 4.17 8.55
CA GLN A 107 9.52 4.05 7.13
C GLN A 107 8.21 3.31 6.84
N ILE A 108 7.63 2.58 7.81
CA ILE A 108 6.29 1.99 7.66
C ILE A 108 5.25 3.08 7.39
N ALA A 109 5.34 4.22 8.10
CA ALA A 109 4.48 5.38 7.90
C ALA A 109 5.14 6.42 6.97
N GLU A 110 6.42 6.75 7.16
CA GLU A 110 7.08 7.83 6.41
C GLU A 110 7.23 7.52 4.91
N GLY A 111 7.46 6.26 4.55
CA GLY A 111 7.63 5.83 3.16
C GLY A 111 6.41 6.12 2.28
N PRO A 112 5.23 5.52 2.56
CA PRO A 112 4.04 5.79 1.76
C PRO A 112 3.56 7.23 1.90
N TRP A 113 3.72 7.85 3.07
CA TRP A 113 3.32 9.25 3.29
C TRP A 113 4.08 10.20 2.36
N TYR A 114 5.42 10.25 2.47
CA TYR A 114 6.21 11.19 1.70
C TYR A 114 6.33 10.80 0.22
N GLY A 115 6.27 9.51 -0.11
CA GLY A 115 6.21 9.06 -1.50
C GLY A 115 4.96 9.56 -2.22
N CYS A 116 3.77 9.40 -1.60
CA CYS A 116 2.51 9.87 -2.18
C CYS A 116 2.43 11.42 -2.21
N LEU A 117 2.88 12.12 -1.17
CA LEU A 117 2.89 13.59 -1.18
C LEU A 117 3.86 14.15 -2.23
N SER A 118 5.03 13.55 -2.40
CA SER A 118 5.98 13.95 -3.45
C SER A 118 5.39 13.73 -4.85
N ALA A 119 4.71 12.61 -5.06
CA ALA A 119 4.08 12.29 -6.32
C ALA A 119 2.90 13.24 -6.64
N ALA A 120 2.03 13.51 -5.66
CA ALA A 120 0.96 14.48 -5.81
C ALA A 120 1.50 15.90 -6.08
N ALA A 121 2.61 16.30 -5.45
CA ALA A 121 3.26 17.56 -5.75
C ALA A 121 3.79 17.63 -7.19
N SER A 122 4.40 16.55 -7.70
CA SER A 122 4.82 16.47 -9.11
C SER A 122 3.64 16.55 -10.09
N ALA A 123 2.51 15.90 -9.77
CA ALA A 123 1.27 16.05 -10.54
C ALA A 123 0.78 17.50 -10.54
N ASN A 124 0.73 18.16 -9.37
CA ASN A 124 0.32 19.56 -9.25
C ASN A 124 1.23 20.49 -10.05
N ASP A 125 2.55 20.25 -10.04
CA ASP A 125 3.51 21.03 -10.81
C ASP A 125 3.24 20.94 -12.33
N VAL A 126 2.93 19.74 -12.82
CA VAL A 126 2.59 19.50 -14.22
C VAL A 126 1.25 20.16 -14.59
N ILE A 127 0.20 19.96 -13.78
CA ILE A 127 -1.12 20.55 -14.03
C ILE A 127 -1.04 22.09 -14.01
N ALA A 128 -0.33 22.67 -13.03
CA ALA A 128 -0.09 24.12 -12.97
C ALA A 128 0.63 24.63 -14.22
N ALA A 129 1.71 23.97 -14.65
CA ALA A 129 2.48 24.40 -15.80
C ALA A 129 1.66 24.36 -17.10
N LEU A 130 0.84 23.33 -17.29
CA LEU A 130 -0.12 23.26 -18.41
C LEU A 130 -1.13 24.41 -18.36
N LYS A 131 -1.70 24.72 -17.18
CA LYS A 131 -2.59 25.88 -16.97
C LYS A 131 -1.92 27.22 -17.29
N GLU A 132 -0.62 27.34 -17.02
CA GLU A 132 0.19 28.52 -17.34
C GLU A 132 0.60 28.61 -18.82
N GLY A 133 0.25 27.60 -19.63
CA GLY A 133 0.50 27.56 -21.07
C GLY A 133 1.85 26.95 -21.47
N ILE A 134 2.56 26.30 -20.54
CA ILE A 134 3.68 25.42 -20.89
C ILE A 134 3.09 24.23 -21.64
N SER A 135 3.74 23.85 -22.74
CA SER A 135 3.16 22.91 -23.68
C SER A 135 4.25 22.15 -24.44
N ILE A 136 4.00 20.87 -24.68
CA ILE A 136 4.81 19.91 -25.42
C ILE A 136 4.53 20.07 -26.92
N ASP A 137 3.24 20.12 -27.29
CA ASP A 137 2.79 20.07 -28.69
C ASP A 137 1.73 21.12 -29.06
N LYS A 138 1.70 22.23 -28.31
CA LYS A 138 0.81 23.40 -28.47
C LYS A 138 -0.67 23.10 -28.22
N GLY A 139 -0.97 22.38 -27.14
CA GLY A 139 -2.31 21.94 -26.76
C GLY A 139 -2.77 20.75 -27.59
N GLY A 140 -1.85 19.91 -28.03
CA GLY A 140 -2.14 18.70 -28.77
C GLY A 140 -2.30 17.48 -27.84
N PRO A 141 -2.41 16.28 -28.42
CA PRO A 141 -2.64 15.06 -27.64
C PRO A 141 -1.57 14.74 -26.59
N GLN A 142 -0.33 15.20 -26.75
CA GLN A 142 0.71 14.94 -25.76
C GLN A 142 0.50 15.74 -24.47
N ASP A 143 0.05 16.99 -24.58
CA ASP A 143 -0.31 17.81 -23.42
C ASP A 143 -1.45 17.17 -22.63
N GLU A 144 -2.50 16.73 -23.31
CA GLU A 144 -3.67 16.08 -22.71
C GLU A 144 -3.32 14.70 -22.12
N SER A 145 -2.44 13.93 -22.78
CA SER A 145 -1.97 12.65 -22.24
C SER A 145 -1.20 12.84 -20.94
N VAL A 146 -0.35 13.87 -20.88
CA VAL A 146 0.38 14.23 -19.65
C VAL A 146 -0.56 14.75 -18.57
N LEU A 147 -1.60 15.50 -18.93
CA LEU A 147 -2.63 15.96 -17.99
C LEU A 147 -3.37 14.78 -17.35
N ALA A 148 -3.86 13.84 -18.15
CA ALA A 148 -4.51 12.63 -17.66
C ALA A 148 -3.59 11.80 -16.76
N ALA A 149 -2.31 11.67 -17.14
CA ALA A 149 -1.31 10.97 -16.36
C ALA A 149 -0.99 11.68 -15.03
N ALA A 150 -1.07 13.01 -14.96
CA ALA A 150 -0.94 13.77 -13.72
C ALA A 150 -2.15 13.58 -12.80
N HIS A 151 -3.37 13.62 -13.34
CA HIS A 151 -4.60 13.32 -12.61
C HIS A 151 -4.57 11.91 -12.01
N PHE A 152 -4.17 10.89 -12.80
CA PHE A 152 -3.99 9.54 -12.28
C PHE A 152 -3.00 9.50 -11.12
N LEU A 153 -1.82 10.13 -11.27
CA LEU A 153 -0.79 10.09 -10.24
C LEU A 153 -1.27 10.71 -8.92
N ARG A 154 -2.00 11.83 -9.02
CA ARG A 154 -2.59 12.50 -7.85
C ARG A 154 -3.69 11.67 -7.21
N GLY A 155 -4.61 11.13 -8.02
CA GLY A 155 -5.68 10.25 -7.56
C GLY A 155 -5.15 8.98 -6.88
N ALA A 156 -4.16 8.31 -7.49
CA ALA A 156 -3.50 7.15 -6.89
C ALA A 156 -2.78 7.50 -5.57
N SER A 157 -2.15 8.67 -5.49
CA SER A 157 -1.46 9.13 -4.29
C SER A 157 -2.44 9.42 -3.14
N TRP A 158 -3.50 10.18 -3.38
CA TRP A 158 -4.53 10.45 -2.38
C TRP A 158 -5.31 9.18 -1.99
N GLY A 159 -5.54 8.28 -2.94
CA GLY A 159 -6.19 6.99 -2.67
C GLY A 159 -5.39 6.15 -1.69
N TYR A 160 -4.08 5.99 -1.88
CA TYR A 160 -3.24 5.26 -0.92
C TYR A 160 -3.06 6.00 0.41
N LEU A 161 -2.98 7.33 0.42
CA LEU A 161 -3.02 8.09 1.67
C LEU A 161 -4.33 7.82 2.44
N GLY A 162 -5.47 7.81 1.74
CA GLY A 162 -6.78 7.46 2.25
C GLY A 162 -6.96 5.99 2.63
N LEU A 163 -6.21 5.06 2.05
CA LEU A 163 -6.24 3.66 2.47
C LEU A 163 -5.37 3.40 3.71
N VAL A 164 -4.25 4.10 3.85
CA VAL A 164 -3.23 3.78 4.87
C VAL A 164 -3.41 4.62 6.15
N PHE A 165 -3.74 5.90 6.05
CA PHE A 165 -3.72 6.83 7.17
C PHE A 165 -5.10 7.20 7.71
N ASP A 166 -5.17 7.68 8.95
CA ASP A 166 -6.39 8.21 9.57
C ASP A 166 -6.77 9.59 9.02
N ARG A 167 -5.77 10.38 8.66
CA ARG A 167 -5.92 11.69 8.02
C ARG A 167 -4.69 12.00 7.18
N GLY A 168 -4.84 12.86 6.19
CA GLY A 168 -3.79 13.16 5.22
C GLY A 168 -3.84 14.59 4.71
N LEU A 169 -2.95 14.92 3.78
CA LEU A 169 -2.90 16.25 3.17
C LEU A 169 -3.34 16.17 1.72
N MET A 170 -4.27 17.04 1.35
CA MET A 170 -4.69 17.26 -0.03
C MET A 170 -4.36 18.70 -0.40
N VAL A 171 -3.28 18.87 -1.15
CA VAL A 171 -2.86 20.13 -1.76
C VAL A 171 -2.99 19.98 -3.26
N ASN A 172 -3.58 20.96 -3.92
CA ASN A 172 -3.74 20.98 -5.38
C ASN A 172 -2.91 22.11 -6.00
N GLU A 173 -3.00 22.24 -7.32
CA GLU A 173 -2.24 23.18 -8.12
C GLU A 173 -2.66 24.64 -7.94
N ASP A 174 -3.88 24.89 -7.45
CA ASP A 174 -4.44 26.22 -7.23
C ASP A 174 -4.12 26.77 -5.82
N ASP A 175 -3.60 25.91 -4.93
CA ASP A 175 -3.15 26.29 -3.61
C ASP A 175 -1.85 27.11 -3.63
N ALA A 176 -1.67 27.97 -2.62
CA ALA A 176 -0.44 28.74 -2.46
C ALA A 176 0.76 27.80 -2.16
N PRO A 177 1.96 28.05 -2.73
CA PRO A 177 3.13 27.18 -2.51
C PRO A 177 3.55 27.01 -1.04
N ASP A 178 3.21 27.97 -0.18
CA ASP A 178 3.50 27.99 1.26
C ASP A 178 2.26 27.71 2.12
N VAL A 179 1.18 27.19 1.51
CA VAL A 179 -0.04 26.85 2.25
C VAL A 179 0.27 25.79 3.30
N LYS A 180 -0.20 26.03 4.54
CA LYS A 180 -0.30 24.99 5.56
C LYS A 180 -1.68 24.36 5.46
N ALA A 181 -1.81 23.35 4.59
CA ALA A 181 -3.09 22.69 4.34
C ALA A 181 -3.63 22.00 5.60
N PRO A 182 -4.94 22.06 5.88
CA PRO A 182 -5.52 21.27 6.97
C PRO A 182 -5.46 19.78 6.64
N PHE A 183 -5.46 18.94 7.68
CA PHE A 183 -5.61 17.51 7.49
C PHE A 183 -7.03 17.17 7.03
N SER A 184 -7.13 16.40 5.96
CA SER A 184 -8.36 15.80 5.44
C SER A 184 -8.55 14.40 6.00
N THR A 185 -9.80 13.99 6.15
CA THR A 185 -10.15 12.63 6.57
C THR A 185 -9.84 11.61 5.47
N TYR A 186 -9.66 10.34 5.84
CA TYR A 186 -9.49 9.27 4.85
C TYR A 186 -10.64 9.17 3.85
N ARG A 187 -11.88 9.45 4.26
CA ARG A 187 -13.06 9.42 3.39
C ARG A 187 -13.01 10.53 2.33
N GLU A 188 -12.64 11.74 2.72
CA GLU A 188 -12.45 12.85 1.79
C GLU A 188 -11.33 12.54 0.78
N MET A 189 -10.22 11.95 1.24
CA MET A 189 -9.13 11.54 0.34
C MET A 189 -9.54 10.45 -0.64
N ILE A 190 -10.36 9.48 -0.23
CA ILE A 190 -10.87 8.42 -1.12
C ILE A 190 -11.84 9.00 -2.16
N GLY A 191 -12.74 9.89 -1.74
CA GLY A 191 -13.63 10.60 -2.67
C GLY A 191 -12.84 11.40 -3.71
N ALA A 192 -11.92 12.25 -3.27
CA ALA A 192 -11.06 13.03 -4.15
C ALA A 192 -10.19 12.15 -5.07
N ALA A 193 -9.72 11.00 -4.58
CA ALA A 193 -8.96 10.06 -5.39
C ALA A 193 -9.78 9.50 -6.56
N VAL A 194 -11.05 9.13 -6.31
CA VAL A 194 -11.95 8.63 -7.34
C VAL A 194 -12.30 9.73 -8.34
N ASP A 195 -12.53 10.96 -7.88
CA ASP A 195 -12.79 12.11 -8.74
C ASP A 195 -11.60 12.39 -9.69
N GLU A 196 -10.37 12.39 -9.18
CA GLU A 196 -9.14 12.55 -9.99
C GLU A 196 -8.96 11.43 -11.02
N LEU A 197 -9.28 10.19 -10.65
CA LEU A 197 -9.27 9.07 -11.60
C LEU A 197 -10.36 9.24 -12.68
N GLY A 198 -11.51 9.84 -12.33
CA GLY A 198 -12.57 10.20 -13.27
C GLY A 198 -12.17 11.28 -14.28
N GLU A 199 -11.41 12.29 -13.85
CA GLU A 199 -10.81 13.28 -14.76
C GLU A 199 -9.81 12.63 -15.70
N ALA A 200 -8.93 11.76 -15.17
CA ALA A 200 -7.97 11.00 -15.98
C ALA A 200 -8.66 10.13 -17.05
N ILE A 201 -9.76 9.44 -16.69
CA ILE A 201 -10.59 8.66 -17.63
C ILE A 201 -11.16 9.57 -18.70
N SER A 202 -11.81 10.67 -18.31
CA SER A 202 -12.49 11.59 -19.23
C SER A 202 -11.54 12.16 -20.29
N VAL A 203 -10.33 12.54 -19.88
CA VAL A 203 -9.31 13.05 -20.80
C VAL A 203 -8.80 11.95 -21.73
N ALA A 204 -8.50 10.76 -21.22
CA ALA A 204 -8.02 9.64 -22.03
C ALA A 204 -9.05 9.16 -23.06
N GLU A 205 -10.33 9.05 -22.68
CA GLU A 205 -11.43 8.68 -23.59
C GLU A 205 -11.64 9.73 -24.68
N SER A 206 -11.51 11.02 -24.35
CA SER A 206 -11.62 12.12 -25.30
C SER A 206 -10.55 12.06 -26.39
N LEU A 207 -9.32 11.69 -26.02
CA LEU A 207 -8.22 11.53 -26.98
C LEU A 207 -8.31 10.22 -27.79
N GLY A 208 -8.85 9.15 -27.19
CA GLY A 208 -8.98 7.85 -27.83
C GLY A 208 -7.64 7.34 -28.41
N PRO A 209 -7.53 7.07 -29.72
CA PRO A 209 -6.32 6.51 -30.32
C PRO A 209 -5.10 7.43 -30.27
N ASP A 210 -5.28 8.73 -30.01
CA ASP A 210 -4.18 9.69 -29.90
C ASP A 210 -3.57 9.75 -28.49
N PHE A 211 -4.19 9.08 -27.50
CA PHE A 211 -3.67 8.99 -26.13
C PHE A 211 -2.48 8.04 -26.03
N ILE A 212 -1.50 8.40 -25.18
CA ILE A 212 -0.43 7.48 -24.80
C ILE A 212 0.07 7.75 -23.38
N HIS A 213 0.21 6.69 -22.58
CA HIS A 213 0.86 6.76 -21.26
C HIS A 213 2.14 5.93 -21.24
N THR A 214 3.25 6.52 -20.77
CA THR A 214 4.58 5.89 -20.76
C THR A 214 5.31 5.97 -19.41
N SER A 215 4.68 6.49 -18.36
CA SER A 215 5.37 6.75 -17.08
C SER A 215 5.56 5.49 -16.22
N PHE A 216 4.93 4.37 -16.58
CA PHE A 216 5.20 3.07 -15.95
C PHE A 216 6.34 2.35 -16.66
N ASN A 217 7.35 1.94 -15.89
CA ASN A 217 8.54 1.35 -16.50
C ASN A 217 8.22 0.09 -17.32
N GLY A 218 8.69 0.09 -18.56
CA GLY A 218 8.50 -1.02 -19.49
C GLY A 218 7.08 -1.21 -20.00
N LEU A 219 6.15 -0.32 -19.67
CA LEU A 219 4.78 -0.34 -20.16
C LEU A 219 4.46 0.92 -20.95
N THR A 220 3.67 0.73 -22.01
CA THR A 220 3.04 1.82 -22.75
C THR A 220 1.58 1.47 -22.84
N LEU A 221 0.73 2.31 -22.27
CA LEU A 221 -0.72 2.10 -22.24
C LEU A 221 -1.38 2.99 -23.28
N ASP A 222 -2.27 2.39 -24.07
CA ASP A 222 -3.24 3.14 -24.86
C ASP A 222 -4.40 3.65 -23.99
N ALA A 223 -5.36 4.37 -24.59
CA ALA A 223 -6.50 4.93 -23.88
C ALA A 223 -7.30 3.85 -23.14
N ASP A 224 -7.64 2.75 -23.81
CA ASP A 224 -8.46 1.68 -23.24
C ASP A 224 -7.76 1.04 -22.03
N GLN A 225 -6.46 0.73 -22.16
CA GLN A 225 -5.67 0.14 -21.08
C GLN A 225 -5.51 1.08 -19.89
N PHE A 226 -5.31 2.39 -20.14
CA PHE A 226 -5.18 3.38 -19.09
C PHE A 226 -6.51 3.64 -18.36
N VAL A 227 -7.62 3.76 -19.11
CA VAL A 227 -8.97 3.88 -18.55
C VAL A 227 -9.30 2.68 -17.68
N GLN A 228 -9.01 1.47 -18.15
CA GLN A 228 -9.17 0.24 -17.36
C GLN A 228 -8.35 0.26 -16.07
N LEU A 229 -7.12 0.77 -16.12
CA LEU A 229 -6.28 0.92 -14.93
C LEU A 229 -6.88 1.92 -13.92
N CYS A 230 -7.38 3.06 -14.38
CA CYS A 230 -8.07 4.03 -13.54
C CYS A 230 -9.28 3.42 -12.84
N HIS A 231 -10.12 2.70 -13.59
CA HIS A 231 -11.27 1.98 -13.05
C HIS A 231 -10.86 0.95 -11.99
N SER A 232 -9.81 0.17 -12.24
CA SER A 232 -9.28 -0.79 -11.26
C SER A 232 -8.86 -0.14 -9.93
N TYR A 233 -8.12 0.97 -9.97
CA TYR A 233 -7.76 1.69 -8.75
C TYR A 233 -8.98 2.30 -8.05
N ALA A 234 -9.94 2.85 -8.78
CA ALA A 234 -11.19 3.36 -8.19
C ALA A 234 -11.97 2.26 -7.47
N ALA A 235 -12.14 1.08 -8.09
CA ALA A 235 -12.78 -0.08 -7.46
C ALA A 235 -12.06 -0.50 -6.17
N ARG A 236 -10.72 -0.55 -6.20
CA ARG A 236 -9.90 -0.87 -5.03
C ARG A 236 -10.09 0.14 -3.90
N PHE A 237 -9.99 1.43 -4.19
CA PHE A 237 -10.12 2.49 -3.19
C PHE A 237 -11.52 2.50 -2.56
N LEU A 238 -12.58 2.35 -3.37
CA LEU A 238 -13.96 2.28 -2.90
C LEU A 238 -14.24 1.05 -2.03
N ALA A 239 -13.69 -0.12 -2.38
CA ALA A 239 -13.94 -1.35 -1.62
C ALA A 239 -13.10 -1.45 -0.34
N GLN A 240 -11.91 -0.83 -0.31
CA GLN A 240 -10.90 -1.09 0.73
C GLN A 240 -10.69 0.06 1.73
N TRP A 241 -11.37 1.21 1.57
CA TRP A 241 -11.31 2.29 2.56
C TRP A 241 -11.90 1.94 3.94
N PRO A 242 -12.86 1.02 4.13
CA PRO A 242 -13.37 0.74 5.46
C PRO A 242 -12.28 0.23 6.42
N ARG A 243 -12.35 0.64 7.70
CA ARG A 243 -11.47 0.20 8.78
C ARG A 243 -12.12 -0.81 9.71
N THR A 244 -13.45 -0.92 9.66
CA THR A 244 -14.28 -1.85 10.45
C THR A 244 -15.37 -2.49 9.59
N GLU A 245 -16.03 -3.52 10.12
CA GLU A 245 -17.22 -4.12 9.49
C GLU A 245 -18.38 -3.14 9.37
N GLU A 246 -18.56 -2.22 10.33
CA GLU A 246 -19.64 -1.23 10.25
C GLU A 246 -19.42 -0.28 9.06
N GLU A 247 -18.19 0.17 8.86
CA GLU A 247 -17.85 1.02 7.71
C GLU A 247 -17.98 0.27 6.38
N ASN A 248 -17.78 -1.05 6.37
CA ASN A 248 -17.91 -1.85 5.15
C ASN A 248 -19.37 -1.91 4.65
N LEU A 249 -20.35 -1.68 5.51
CA LEU A 249 -21.77 -1.54 5.15
C LEU A 249 -22.08 -0.20 4.46
N GLU A 250 -21.18 0.78 4.55
CA GLU A 250 -21.34 2.11 3.94
C GLU A 250 -20.73 2.21 2.55
N VAL A 251 -20.03 1.17 2.10
CA VAL A 251 -19.43 1.12 0.76
C VAL A 251 -20.52 1.15 -0.31
N ASP A 252 -20.32 2.00 -1.32
CA ASP A 252 -21.12 1.95 -2.55
C ASP A 252 -20.69 0.76 -3.41
N TRP A 253 -21.25 -0.41 -3.10
CA TRP A 253 -20.95 -1.65 -3.81
C TRP A 253 -21.39 -1.61 -5.28
N ALA A 254 -22.38 -0.79 -5.65
CA ALA A 254 -22.76 -0.63 -7.05
C ALA A 254 -21.67 0.11 -7.84
N ALA A 255 -21.09 1.16 -7.25
CA ALA A 255 -19.93 1.84 -7.83
C ALA A 255 -18.71 0.91 -7.92
N VAL A 256 -18.42 0.13 -6.86
CA VAL A 256 -17.35 -0.88 -6.89
C VAL A 256 -17.56 -1.85 -8.04
N GLN A 257 -18.77 -2.38 -8.22
CA GLN A 257 -19.08 -3.28 -9.34
C GLN A 257 -18.82 -2.62 -10.69
N GLY A 258 -19.35 -1.40 -10.90
CA GLY A 258 -19.20 -0.69 -12.18
C GLY A 258 -17.74 -0.43 -12.53
N HIS A 259 -16.92 0.00 -11.57
CA HIS A 259 -15.49 0.18 -11.77
C HIS A 259 -14.76 -1.15 -11.98
N ALA A 260 -15.10 -2.20 -11.23
CA ALA A 260 -14.46 -3.51 -11.38
C ALA A 260 -14.75 -4.13 -12.76
N GLU A 261 -15.97 -4.02 -13.27
CA GLU A 261 -16.36 -4.51 -14.60
C GLU A 261 -15.65 -3.78 -15.74
N SER A 262 -15.34 -2.50 -15.55
CA SER A 262 -14.54 -1.68 -16.48
C SER A 262 -13.04 -1.74 -16.21
N GLY A 263 -12.59 -2.56 -15.26
CA GLY A 263 -11.19 -2.63 -14.84
C GLY A 263 -10.29 -3.40 -15.82
N VAL A 264 -9.00 -3.49 -15.48
CA VAL A 264 -7.99 -4.22 -16.26
C VAL A 264 -8.40 -5.67 -16.51
N GLN A 265 -8.26 -6.07 -17.78
CA GLN A 265 -8.54 -7.44 -18.27
C GLN A 265 -7.26 -8.28 -18.42
N GLN A 266 -6.10 -7.66 -18.26
CA GLN A 266 -4.78 -8.28 -18.22
C GLN A 266 -4.04 -7.76 -17.00
N ASP A 267 -3.09 -8.54 -16.49
CA ASP A 267 -2.34 -8.16 -15.30
C ASP A 267 -1.53 -6.88 -15.56
N PHE A 268 -1.71 -5.90 -14.68
CA PHE A 268 -0.92 -4.68 -14.68
C PHE A 268 0.37 -4.93 -13.90
N ALA A 269 1.49 -4.98 -14.64
CA ALA A 269 2.78 -5.40 -14.11
C ALA A 269 3.96 -4.60 -14.71
N PRO A 270 4.27 -3.39 -14.20
CA PRO A 270 5.47 -2.65 -14.59
C PRO A 270 6.75 -3.47 -14.41
N LEU A 271 7.78 -3.21 -15.23
CA LEU A 271 9.00 -4.02 -15.22
C LEU A 271 9.98 -3.56 -14.14
N ALA A 272 10.61 -4.53 -13.46
CA ALA A 272 11.71 -4.26 -12.55
C ALA A 272 12.96 -3.81 -13.32
N ASP A 273 13.72 -2.86 -12.75
CA ASP A 273 14.99 -2.37 -13.31
C ASP A 273 16.20 -2.53 -12.37
N GLY A 274 15.98 -3.11 -11.18
CA GLY A 274 17.00 -3.25 -10.15
C GLY A 274 17.47 -1.92 -9.55
N LYS A 275 16.76 -0.81 -9.79
CA LYS A 275 17.08 0.55 -9.31
C LYS A 275 15.86 1.25 -8.74
N LEU A 276 15.12 2.01 -9.56
CA LEU A 276 13.99 2.83 -9.12
C LEU A 276 12.69 2.03 -9.12
N TRP A 277 12.55 1.12 -10.09
CA TRP A 277 11.41 0.23 -10.25
C TRP A 277 11.75 -1.11 -9.59
N GLN A 278 11.52 -1.16 -8.29
CA GLN A 278 11.63 -2.36 -7.46
C GLN A 278 10.37 -2.49 -6.61
N SER A 279 10.07 -3.71 -6.18
CA SER A 279 8.89 -4.01 -5.35
C SER A 279 9.28 -4.84 -4.14
N TYR A 280 8.49 -4.74 -3.07
CA TYR A 280 8.54 -5.61 -1.90
C TYR A 280 8.54 -7.10 -2.24
N GLN A 281 7.99 -7.44 -3.42
CA GLN A 281 8.01 -8.77 -4.03
C GLN A 281 9.40 -9.42 -4.01
N GLN A 282 10.49 -8.66 -4.09
CA GLN A 282 11.84 -9.23 -3.96
C GLN A 282 12.10 -9.95 -2.64
N TYR A 283 11.52 -9.49 -1.55
CA TYR A 283 11.68 -10.14 -0.26
C TYR A 283 10.74 -11.33 -0.07
N ALA A 284 9.75 -11.48 -0.96
CA ALA A 284 8.84 -12.61 -0.98
C ALA A 284 9.20 -13.67 -2.02
N PHE A 285 9.76 -13.29 -3.18
CA PHE A 285 10.06 -14.17 -4.31
C PHE A 285 11.54 -14.49 -4.46
N ALA A 286 12.45 -13.55 -4.19
CA ALA A 286 13.87 -13.74 -4.49
C ALA A 286 14.50 -14.93 -3.72
N GLU A 287 15.58 -15.45 -4.29
CA GLU A 287 16.31 -16.63 -3.85
C GLU A 287 15.54 -17.94 -3.95
N ALA A 288 15.44 -18.46 -5.17
CA ALA A 288 15.09 -19.84 -5.46
C ALA A 288 16.09 -20.84 -4.82
N GLY A 289 15.88 -21.18 -3.55
CA GLY A 289 16.40 -22.41 -2.94
C GLY A 289 17.81 -22.41 -2.37
N LYS A 290 18.41 -21.25 -1.99
CA LYS A 290 19.80 -21.23 -1.48
C LYS A 290 20.14 -20.28 -0.29
N GLY A 291 19.20 -19.57 0.34
CA GLY A 291 19.52 -18.71 1.50
C GLY A 291 18.36 -18.57 2.51
N PRO A 292 18.63 -18.01 3.72
CA PRO A 292 17.57 -17.73 4.70
C PRO A 292 16.63 -16.66 4.13
N PHE A 293 15.40 -17.08 3.81
CA PHE A 293 14.38 -16.21 3.24
C PHE A 293 14.04 -15.05 4.17
N TRP A 294 13.77 -13.88 3.57
CA TRP A 294 13.16 -12.77 4.28
C TRP A 294 11.72 -13.13 4.65
N ALA A 295 10.74 -12.95 3.76
CA ALA A 295 9.32 -13.18 4.08
C ALA A 295 8.90 -14.64 3.88
N ARG A 296 8.25 -15.22 4.89
CA ARG A 296 7.49 -16.47 4.81
C ARG A 296 6.00 -16.18 4.58
N VAL A 297 5.25 -17.19 4.15
CA VAL A 297 3.78 -17.14 4.16
C VAL A 297 3.34 -17.39 5.58
N ASP A 298 2.48 -16.55 6.14
CA ASP A 298 2.06 -16.74 7.51
C ASP A 298 1.29 -18.06 7.71
N GLN A 299 1.45 -18.67 8.89
CA GLN A 299 0.80 -19.92 9.25
C GLN A 299 -0.73 -19.83 9.13
N ARG A 300 -1.31 -18.64 9.29
CA ARG A 300 -2.74 -18.38 9.12
C ARG A 300 -3.22 -18.63 7.69
N LEU A 301 -2.43 -18.25 6.68
CA LEU A 301 -2.73 -18.56 5.27
C LEU A 301 -2.44 -20.03 4.92
N VAL A 302 -1.46 -20.65 5.57
CA VAL A 302 -1.24 -22.11 5.44
C VAL A 302 -2.47 -22.87 5.95
N ALA A 303 -3.08 -22.44 7.06
CA ALA A 303 -4.33 -23.01 7.58
C ALA A 303 -5.55 -22.75 6.68
N ALA A 304 -5.51 -21.70 5.83
CA ALA A 304 -6.53 -21.49 4.82
C ALA A 304 -6.46 -22.56 3.72
N LEU A 305 -5.24 -22.91 3.28
CA LEU A 305 -4.99 -23.95 2.28
C LEU A 305 -5.24 -25.36 2.84
N ASP A 306 -4.87 -25.62 4.10
CA ASP A 306 -5.05 -26.90 4.80
C ASP A 306 -5.65 -26.68 6.19
N ARG A 307 -6.95 -26.98 6.32
CA ARG A 307 -7.70 -26.82 7.58
C ARG A 307 -7.25 -27.72 8.73
N SER A 308 -6.37 -28.69 8.49
CA SER A 308 -5.77 -29.50 9.56
C SER A 308 -4.59 -28.79 10.24
N GLN A 309 -4.05 -27.75 9.61
CA GLN A 309 -3.00 -26.90 10.17
C GLN A 309 -3.59 -25.90 11.17
N PRO A 310 -2.90 -25.60 12.28
CA PRO A 310 -3.33 -24.55 13.18
C PRO A 310 -3.12 -23.18 12.51
N PRO A 311 -3.99 -22.18 12.78
CA PRO A 311 -3.87 -20.83 12.24
C PRO A 311 -2.79 -19.98 12.93
N ARG A 312 -2.25 -20.44 14.07
CA ARG A 312 -1.05 -19.90 14.73
C ARG A 312 0.03 -20.97 14.76
N TYR A 313 1.28 -20.57 14.56
CA TYR A 313 2.40 -21.50 14.70
C TYR A 313 2.62 -21.86 16.18
N PRO A 314 2.78 -23.15 16.55
CA PRO A 314 3.00 -23.56 17.94
C PRO A 314 4.28 -22.96 18.56
N GLU A 315 4.18 -22.48 19.79
CA GLU A 315 5.29 -21.93 20.58
C GLU A 315 5.91 -23.03 21.47
N VAL A 316 6.83 -23.80 20.89
CA VAL A 316 7.46 -24.97 21.55
C VAL A 316 8.43 -24.53 22.62
N GLU A 317 9.36 -23.63 22.30
CA GLU A 317 10.34 -23.13 23.26
C GLU A 317 9.75 -22.02 24.15
N GLY A 318 8.90 -21.15 23.59
CA GLY A 318 8.30 -20.03 24.29
C GLY A 318 7.24 -20.44 25.31
N ARG A 319 6.43 -21.47 25.01
CA ARG A 319 5.28 -21.89 25.84
C ARG A 319 5.26 -23.38 26.19
N GLY A 320 6.19 -24.19 25.70
CA GLY A 320 6.20 -25.63 25.95
C GLY A 320 5.06 -26.37 25.25
N GLU A 321 4.57 -25.81 24.14
CA GLU A 321 3.54 -26.44 23.32
C GLU A 321 4.10 -27.64 22.53
N ASP A 322 3.22 -28.53 22.10
CA ASP A 322 3.61 -29.60 21.20
C ASP A 322 4.03 -29.01 19.84
N PRO A 323 5.12 -29.52 19.22
CA PRO A 323 5.54 -29.06 17.90
C PRO A 323 4.46 -29.38 16.86
N LEU A 324 4.46 -28.61 15.77
CA LEU A 324 3.56 -28.83 14.64
C LEU A 324 3.70 -30.28 14.13
N PRO A 325 2.68 -31.15 14.28
CA PRO A 325 2.84 -32.59 14.12
C PRO A 325 3.11 -33.01 12.67
N ASN A 326 2.51 -32.29 11.72
CA ASN A 326 2.79 -32.44 10.29
C ASN A 326 2.99 -31.06 9.65
N PRO A 327 4.24 -30.62 9.41
CA PRO A 327 4.50 -29.32 8.84
C PRO A 327 4.22 -29.23 7.34
N ILE A 328 3.99 -30.37 6.66
CA ILE A 328 3.63 -30.40 5.24
C ILE A 328 2.10 -30.34 5.12
N ALA A 329 1.61 -29.17 4.71
CA ALA A 329 0.21 -28.91 4.40
C ALA A 329 -0.29 -29.78 3.24
N GLN A 330 -1.56 -30.15 3.30
CA GLN A 330 -2.29 -30.91 2.30
C GLN A 330 -3.53 -30.12 1.87
N SER A 331 -3.60 -29.76 0.59
CA SER A 331 -4.73 -29.02 0.04
C SER A 331 -5.29 -29.70 -1.20
N ASN A 332 -6.60 -29.54 -1.41
CA ASN A 332 -7.23 -29.83 -2.70
C ASN A 332 -7.02 -28.69 -3.71
N ASP A 333 -6.51 -27.54 -3.25
CA ASP A 333 -6.12 -26.44 -4.12
C ASP A 333 -4.74 -26.72 -4.72
N GLN A 334 -4.71 -26.86 -6.04
CA GLN A 334 -3.48 -27.13 -6.80
C GLN A 334 -2.45 -26.01 -6.67
N ARG A 335 -2.89 -24.79 -6.31
CA ARG A 335 -1.99 -23.65 -6.08
C ARG A 335 -1.03 -23.87 -4.92
N LEU A 336 -1.35 -24.73 -3.94
CA LEU A 336 -0.38 -25.12 -2.90
C LEU A 336 0.91 -25.66 -3.52
N ALA A 337 0.79 -26.44 -4.60
CA ALA A 337 1.94 -27.04 -5.28
C ALA A 337 2.59 -26.12 -6.32
N SER A 338 1.83 -25.26 -7.00
CA SER A 338 2.38 -24.36 -8.03
C SER A 338 2.92 -23.05 -7.46
N ASP A 339 2.29 -22.51 -6.42
CA ASP A 339 2.53 -21.15 -5.96
C ASP A 339 3.32 -21.13 -4.66
N PHE A 340 3.42 -22.24 -3.92
CA PHE A 340 4.12 -22.27 -2.64
C PHE A 340 5.21 -23.34 -2.61
N ILE A 341 6.23 -23.10 -1.79
CA ILE A 341 7.31 -24.06 -1.54
C ILE A 341 7.41 -24.39 -0.05
N PHE A 342 7.42 -25.69 0.25
CA PHE A 342 7.67 -26.20 1.60
C PHE A 342 9.18 -26.21 1.90
N ILE A 343 9.53 -25.78 3.10
CA ILE A 343 10.90 -25.69 3.60
C ILE A 343 10.94 -26.37 4.97
N PRO A 344 11.76 -27.43 5.17
CA PRO A 344 11.68 -28.29 6.35
C PRO A 344 12.23 -27.67 7.65
N PHE A 345 12.76 -26.45 7.60
CA PHE A 345 13.36 -25.77 8.76
C PHE A 345 12.88 -24.33 8.87
N ASN A 346 12.83 -23.83 10.11
CA ASN A 346 12.66 -22.42 10.42
C ASN A 346 14.02 -21.80 10.74
N SER A 347 14.29 -20.63 10.14
CA SER A 347 15.55 -19.91 10.31
C SER A 347 15.41 -18.66 11.19
N PHE A 348 14.19 -18.36 11.64
CA PHE A 348 13.96 -17.24 12.52
C PHE A 348 14.42 -17.57 13.95
N PRO A 349 15.00 -16.60 14.68
CA PRO A 349 15.38 -16.80 16.06
C PRO A 349 14.15 -17.02 16.93
N VAL A 350 14.20 -17.99 17.85
CA VAL A 350 13.10 -18.27 18.79
C VAL A 350 12.84 -17.05 19.69
N GLU A 351 13.90 -16.32 20.08
CA GLU A 351 13.80 -15.11 20.89
C GLU A 351 13.07 -13.95 20.21
N ALA A 352 12.87 -14.03 18.88
CA ALA A 352 12.04 -13.09 18.13
C ALA A 352 10.55 -13.48 18.10
N GLY A 353 10.19 -14.66 18.62
CA GLY A 353 8.83 -15.18 18.67
C GLY A 353 8.57 -16.30 17.67
N GLU A 354 8.18 -17.48 18.15
CA GLU A 354 7.85 -18.63 17.30
C GLU A 354 6.55 -18.45 16.51
N TRP A 355 5.70 -17.49 16.89
CA TRP A 355 4.52 -17.11 16.09
C TRP A 355 4.88 -16.60 14.69
N HIS A 356 6.12 -16.14 14.49
CA HIS A 356 6.63 -15.77 13.16
C HIS A 356 7.04 -16.97 12.29
N PHE A 357 7.05 -18.18 12.84
CA PHE A 357 7.59 -19.33 12.13
C PHE A 357 6.59 -19.82 11.08
N SER A 358 7.13 -20.28 9.96
CA SER A 358 6.36 -20.91 8.91
C SER A 358 7.26 -21.68 7.96
N HIS A 359 6.79 -22.86 7.58
CA HIS A 359 7.46 -23.73 6.64
C HIS A 359 7.21 -23.35 5.17
N TYR A 360 6.37 -22.35 4.89
CA TYR A 360 5.97 -22.02 3.52
C TYR A 360 6.49 -20.67 3.05
N LYS A 361 6.83 -20.61 1.77
CA LYS A 361 7.15 -19.38 1.04
C LYS A 361 6.29 -19.29 -0.21
N HIS A 362 5.87 -18.07 -0.56
CA HIS A 362 5.21 -17.79 -1.83
C HIS A 362 6.26 -17.75 -2.96
N ASN A 363 5.99 -18.43 -4.06
CA ASN A 363 6.96 -18.81 -5.07
C ASN A 363 6.32 -18.99 -6.46
N ARG A 364 5.17 -18.33 -6.72
CA ARG A 364 4.47 -18.40 -8.02
C ARG A 364 5.40 -18.06 -9.20
N ASN A 365 6.37 -17.17 -9.00
CA ASN A 365 7.33 -16.76 -10.03
C ASN A 365 8.19 -17.92 -10.56
N GLN A 366 8.40 -19.00 -9.82
CA GLN A 366 9.12 -20.17 -10.35
C GLN A 366 8.27 -21.02 -11.29
N ALA A 367 6.99 -21.23 -10.96
CA ALA A 367 6.07 -21.98 -11.81
C ALA A 367 5.58 -21.15 -13.01
N ALA A 368 5.55 -19.83 -12.86
CA ALA A 368 5.20 -18.87 -13.90
C ALA A 368 6.25 -17.74 -13.96
N PRO A 369 7.38 -17.93 -14.66
CA PRO A 369 8.41 -16.89 -14.80
C PRO A 369 7.89 -15.61 -15.47
N ASP A 370 6.91 -15.70 -16.36
CA ASP A 370 6.28 -14.54 -17.02
C ASP A 370 5.40 -13.72 -16.05
N PHE A 371 5.11 -14.23 -14.85
CA PHE A 371 4.34 -13.52 -13.84
C PHE A 371 5.17 -12.49 -13.07
N ALA A 372 6.37 -12.86 -12.60
CA ALA A 372 7.21 -11.95 -11.80
C ALA A 372 8.73 -12.06 -12.06
N GLY A 373 9.15 -12.72 -13.13
CA GLY A 373 10.55 -12.88 -13.50
C GLY A 373 11.41 -13.54 -12.42
N ASP A 374 12.59 -12.97 -12.17
CA ASP A 374 13.46 -13.40 -11.07
C ASP A 374 12.97 -12.96 -9.68
N GLY A 375 11.86 -12.20 -9.66
CA GLY A 375 11.25 -11.63 -8.48
C GLY A 375 12.03 -10.46 -7.88
N HIS A 376 13.13 -10.01 -8.49
CA HIS A 376 14.08 -9.08 -7.87
C HIS A 376 14.53 -7.95 -8.79
N SER A 377 15.41 -8.24 -9.76
CA SER A 377 16.09 -7.25 -10.59
C SER A 377 15.57 -7.22 -12.02
N PHE A 378 14.80 -8.23 -12.44
CA PHE A 378 14.30 -8.34 -13.80
C PHE A 378 12.94 -9.03 -13.87
N GLY A 379 12.08 -8.52 -14.75
CA GLY A 379 10.79 -9.10 -15.10
C GLY A 379 9.61 -8.26 -14.59
N PRO A 380 8.38 -8.71 -14.87
CA PRO A 380 7.18 -7.98 -14.46
C PRO A 380 7.04 -7.91 -12.94
N MET A 381 6.41 -6.84 -12.42
CA MET A 381 6.04 -6.70 -11.02
C MET A 381 4.52 -6.59 -10.94
N PRO A 382 3.79 -7.70 -10.82
CA PRO A 382 2.33 -7.69 -10.87
C PRO A 382 1.76 -7.00 -9.64
N VAL A 383 1.02 -5.91 -9.83
CA VAL A 383 0.48 -5.10 -8.72
C VAL A 383 -1.03 -4.84 -8.82
N PHE A 384 -1.63 -5.28 -9.92
CA PHE A 384 -3.06 -5.41 -10.09
C PHE A 384 -3.33 -6.56 -11.06
N LEU A 385 -3.92 -7.66 -10.58
CA LEU A 385 -4.29 -8.78 -11.46
C LEU A 385 -5.69 -8.54 -12.03
N ALA A 386 -5.97 -9.07 -13.22
CA ALA A 386 -7.34 -9.11 -13.72
C ALA A 386 -8.29 -9.83 -12.74
N ALA A 387 -7.76 -10.85 -12.04
CA ALA A 387 -8.50 -11.57 -11.00
C ALA A 387 -8.90 -10.68 -9.81
N ASP A 388 -8.19 -9.59 -9.50
CA ASP A 388 -8.56 -8.69 -8.40
C ASP A 388 -9.87 -7.96 -8.73
N ASN A 389 -10.04 -7.49 -9.98
CA ASN A 389 -11.31 -6.90 -10.44
C ASN A 389 -12.46 -7.91 -10.36
N GLU A 390 -12.27 -9.13 -10.85
CA GLU A 390 -13.32 -10.16 -10.76
C GLU A 390 -13.68 -10.49 -9.32
N LEU A 391 -12.73 -10.48 -8.39
CA LEU A 391 -13.00 -10.71 -6.98
C LEU A 391 -13.71 -9.52 -6.31
N LEU A 392 -13.34 -8.28 -6.65
CA LEU A 392 -14.06 -7.07 -6.22
C LEU A 392 -15.50 -7.07 -6.77
N ARG A 393 -15.68 -7.50 -8.02
CA ARG A 393 -17.00 -7.66 -8.64
C ARG A 393 -17.82 -8.75 -7.96
N ALA A 394 -17.23 -9.91 -7.66
CA ALA A 394 -17.91 -10.99 -6.93
C ALA A 394 -18.36 -10.53 -5.54
N GLU A 395 -17.52 -9.77 -4.85
CA GLU A 395 -17.85 -9.17 -3.55
C GLU A 395 -18.98 -8.16 -3.66
N ALA A 396 -18.90 -7.23 -4.61
CA ALA A 396 -19.93 -6.24 -4.87
C ALA A 396 -21.28 -6.87 -5.21
N LEU A 397 -21.30 -7.92 -6.02
CA LEU A 397 -22.51 -8.69 -6.35
C LEU A 397 -23.10 -9.32 -5.08
N LEU A 398 -22.28 -9.90 -4.21
CA LEU A 398 -22.75 -10.50 -2.96
C LEU A 398 -23.40 -9.47 -2.04
N TRP A 399 -22.77 -8.30 -1.86
CA TRP A 399 -23.30 -7.22 -1.01
C TRP A 399 -24.58 -6.60 -1.56
N GLN A 400 -24.80 -6.65 -2.88
CA GLN A 400 -26.04 -6.22 -3.53
C GLN A 400 -27.13 -7.30 -3.52
N GLY A 401 -26.90 -8.46 -2.88
CA GLY A 401 -27.85 -9.57 -2.82
C GLY A 401 -27.86 -10.45 -4.07
N GLU A 402 -26.93 -10.24 -5.01
CA GLU A 402 -26.79 -11.02 -6.24
C GLU A 402 -25.88 -12.25 -6.05
N LYS A 403 -26.19 -13.07 -5.04
CA LYS A 403 -25.39 -14.27 -4.68
C LYS A 403 -25.11 -15.19 -5.86
N ALA A 404 -26.09 -15.39 -6.76
CA ALA A 404 -25.91 -16.25 -7.93
C ALA A 404 -24.86 -15.70 -8.91
N GLY A 405 -24.80 -14.38 -9.07
CA GLY A 405 -23.78 -13.71 -9.87
C GLY A 405 -22.39 -13.87 -9.24
N ALA A 406 -22.27 -13.63 -7.93
CA ALA A 406 -21.01 -13.83 -7.20
C ALA A 406 -20.46 -15.26 -7.34
N ILE A 407 -21.33 -16.27 -7.21
CA ILE A 407 -20.97 -17.68 -7.43
C ILE A 407 -20.49 -17.92 -8.87
N ALA A 408 -21.15 -17.33 -9.86
CA ALA A 408 -20.77 -17.47 -11.26
C ALA A 408 -19.36 -16.92 -11.51
N VAL A 409 -19.07 -15.71 -11.01
CA VAL A 409 -17.75 -15.06 -11.14
C VAL A 409 -16.65 -15.92 -10.49
N LEU A 410 -16.86 -16.39 -9.26
CA LEU A 410 -15.91 -17.29 -8.57
C LEU A 410 -15.66 -18.57 -9.35
N ASN A 411 -16.70 -19.17 -9.92
CA ASN A 411 -16.60 -20.43 -10.65
C ASN A 411 -15.95 -20.29 -12.03
N SER A 412 -16.00 -19.10 -12.64
CA SER A 412 -15.20 -18.78 -13.84
C SER A 412 -13.77 -18.36 -13.53
N GLY A 413 -13.45 -18.09 -12.26
CA GLY A 413 -12.19 -17.54 -11.83
C GLY A 413 -11.10 -18.55 -11.47
N PRO A 414 -10.01 -18.05 -10.85
CA PRO A 414 -8.82 -18.84 -10.51
C PRO A 414 -9.09 -20.03 -9.58
N ARG A 415 -10.13 -19.96 -8.74
CA ARG A 415 -10.61 -21.07 -7.92
C ARG A 415 -10.68 -22.40 -8.67
N VAL A 416 -11.35 -22.37 -9.83
CA VAL A 416 -11.56 -23.56 -10.67
C VAL A 416 -10.42 -23.67 -11.68
N ALA A 417 -10.08 -22.58 -12.38
CA ALA A 417 -9.15 -22.61 -13.50
C ALA A 417 -7.70 -22.90 -13.09
N ARG A 418 -7.26 -22.40 -11.93
CA ARG A 418 -5.89 -22.60 -11.41
C ARG A 418 -5.87 -23.54 -10.22
N GLY A 419 -6.80 -23.36 -9.27
CA GLY A 419 -6.85 -24.17 -8.06
C GLY A 419 -7.41 -25.57 -8.27
N GLY A 420 -8.11 -25.82 -9.39
CA GLY A 420 -8.76 -27.11 -9.63
C GLY A 420 -9.80 -27.48 -8.56
N MET A 421 -10.26 -26.49 -7.78
CA MET A 421 -11.21 -26.71 -6.70
C MET A 421 -12.61 -26.98 -7.28
N PRO A 422 -13.48 -27.71 -6.56
CA PRO A 422 -14.87 -27.84 -6.96
C PRO A 422 -15.54 -26.48 -7.09
N ALA A 423 -16.34 -26.34 -8.15
CA ALA A 423 -17.24 -25.20 -8.32
C ALA A 423 -18.14 -25.07 -7.08
N LEU A 424 -18.32 -23.84 -6.62
CA LEU A 424 -19.21 -23.53 -5.51
C LEU A 424 -20.66 -23.80 -5.96
N PRO A 425 -21.43 -24.62 -5.20
CA PRO A 425 -22.78 -24.98 -5.62
C PRO A 425 -23.73 -23.80 -5.46
N SER A 426 -24.80 -23.76 -6.26
CA SER A 426 -25.85 -22.74 -6.15
C SER A 426 -26.55 -22.71 -4.79
N SER A 427 -26.47 -23.80 -4.02
CA SER A 427 -27.01 -23.92 -2.67
C SER A 427 -26.12 -23.30 -1.58
N ALA A 428 -24.92 -22.82 -1.90
CA ALA A 428 -24.04 -22.17 -0.93
C ALA A 428 -24.74 -20.99 -0.25
N SER A 429 -24.56 -20.87 1.06
CA SER A 429 -25.01 -19.74 1.87
C SER A 429 -24.16 -18.50 1.59
N GLU A 430 -24.67 -17.31 1.90
CA GLU A 430 -23.92 -16.05 1.72
C GLU A 430 -22.58 -16.05 2.48
N PRO A 431 -22.49 -16.52 3.74
CA PRO A 431 -21.20 -16.63 4.43
C PRO A 431 -20.22 -17.58 3.73
N GLU A 432 -20.69 -18.68 3.12
CA GLU A 432 -19.82 -19.57 2.35
C GLU A 432 -19.31 -18.92 1.07
N VAL A 433 -20.12 -18.08 0.40
CA VAL A 433 -19.69 -17.31 -0.77
C VAL A 433 -18.69 -16.24 -0.35
N LEU A 434 -18.97 -15.45 0.70
CA LEU A 434 -18.03 -14.46 1.22
C LEU A 434 -16.70 -15.11 1.60
N GLN A 435 -16.75 -16.24 2.31
CA GLN A 435 -15.55 -16.97 2.69
C GLN A 435 -14.73 -17.44 1.48
N ALA A 436 -15.39 -17.85 0.40
CA ALA A 436 -14.73 -18.21 -0.85
C ALA A 436 -14.09 -17.00 -1.53
N ILE A 437 -14.75 -15.84 -1.52
CA ILE A 437 -14.16 -14.58 -2.03
C ILE A 437 -12.91 -14.23 -1.23
N LEU A 438 -12.98 -14.22 0.10
CA LEU A 438 -11.82 -13.88 0.96
C LEU A 438 -10.68 -14.88 0.79
N TYR A 439 -10.99 -16.17 0.64
CA TYR A 439 -9.99 -17.20 0.32
C TYR A 439 -9.28 -16.91 -1.01
N GLU A 440 -10.03 -16.61 -2.07
CA GLU A 440 -9.43 -16.29 -3.37
C GLU A 440 -8.63 -14.99 -3.30
N ARG A 441 -9.11 -13.95 -2.60
CA ARG A 441 -8.35 -12.73 -2.39
C ARG A 441 -7.05 -12.98 -1.62
N ALA A 442 -7.05 -13.89 -0.65
CA ALA A 442 -5.86 -14.23 0.14
C ALA A 442 -4.84 -15.10 -0.61
N ILE A 443 -5.30 -16.08 -1.40
CA ILE A 443 -4.42 -17.04 -2.07
C ILE A 443 -4.05 -16.60 -3.49
N GLU A 444 -5.00 -16.09 -4.25
CA GLU A 444 -4.75 -15.68 -5.63
C GLU A 444 -3.92 -14.39 -5.71
N LEU A 445 -4.22 -13.43 -4.83
CA LEU A 445 -3.64 -12.08 -4.87
C LEU A 445 -2.45 -11.90 -3.91
N LEU A 446 -1.95 -12.98 -3.30
CA LEU A 446 -0.79 -12.91 -2.41
C LEU A 446 0.40 -12.31 -3.15
N ASN A 447 1.00 -11.25 -2.60
CA ASN A 447 2.08 -10.49 -3.21
C ASN A 447 1.76 -9.84 -4.57
N THR A 448 0.49 -9.58 -4.87
CA THR A 448 0.09 -8.84 -6.10
C THR A 448 -0.69 -7.57 -5.83
N ALA A 449 -0.85 -7.20 -4.57
CA ALA A 449 -1.41 -5.93 -4.14
C ALA A 449 -0.71 -5.52 -2.83
N PRO A 450 -0.02 -4.37 -2.78
CA PRO A 450 0.65 -3.93 -1.56
C PRO A 450 -0.39 -3.72 -0.45
N MET A 451 -0.15 -4.33 0.71
CA MET A 451 -1.00 -4.24 1.90
C MET A 451 -2.44 -4.80 1.71
N GLY A 452 -2.71 -5.54 0.63
CA GLY A 452 -4.08 -5.97 0.27
C GLY A 452 -4.79 -6.78 1.36
N GLN A 453 -4.09 -7.73 1.97
CA GLN A 453 -4.66 -8.53 3.07
C GLN A 453 -4.91 -7.73 4.34
N TRP A 454 -4.12 -6.68 4.60
CA TRP A 454 -4.37 -5.77 5.72
C TRP A 454 -5.66 -4.98 5.50
N PHE A 455 -5.87 -4.48 4.28
CA PHE A 455 -7.10 -3.78 3.90
C PHE A 455 -8.34 -4.67 3.92
N ASP A 456 -8.24 -5.92 3.47
CA ASP A 456 -9.38 -6.84 3.49
C ASP A 456 -9.70 -7.27 4.93
N ARG A 457 -8.71 -7.70 5.72
CA ARG A 457 -8.97 -8.22 7.06
C ARG A 457 -9.50 -7.19 8.05
N ARG A 458 -9.19 -5.90 7.90
CA ARG A 458 -9.74 -4.87 8.79
C ARG A 458 -11.23 -4.61 8.57
N ARG A 459 -11.75 -4.89 7.37
CA ARG A 459 -13.14 -4.54 6.99
C ARG A 459 -14.11 -5.72 6.93
N THR A 460 -13.63 -6.96 6.84
CA THR A 460 -14.49 -8.10 6.47
C THR A 460 -14.92 -8.99 7.63
N ALA A 461 -14.32 -8.86 8.82
CA ALA A 461 -14.61 -9.74 9.94
C ALA A 461 -14.17 -9.13 11.29
N PRO A 462 -14.72 -9.64 12.42
CA PRO A 462 -14.33 -9.18 13.74
C PRO A 462 -12.86 -9.46 14.02
N ARG A 463 -12.28 -8.67 14.90
CA ARG A 463 -10.92 -8.90 15.36
C ARG A 463 -10.84 -10.06 16.32
N LEU A 464 -9.74 -10.79 16.23
CA LEU A 464 -9.56 -12.02 16.97
C LEU A 464 -8.40 -11.93 17.97
N GLU A 465 -8.60 -12.52 19.13
CA GLU A 465 -7.50 -12.78 20.06
C GLU A 465 -6.53 -13.80 19.45
N VAL A 466 -5.26 -13.73 19.85
CA VAL A 466 -4.20 -14.65 19.40
C VAL A 466 -4.54 -16.13 19.62
N THR A 467 -5.36 -16.43 20.63
CA THR A 467 -5.79 -17.79 20.99
C THR A 467 -7.02 -18.28 20.22
N ALA A 468 -7.65 -17.41 19.44
CA ALA A 468 -8.90 -17.66 18.73
C ALA A 468 -8.82 -17.31 17.24
N LEU A 469 -7.60 -17.12 16.70
CA LEU A 469 -7.39 -16.88 15.28
C LEU A 469 -8.03 -18.00 14.46
N ASP A 470 -8.67 -17.62 13.36
CA ASP A 470 -9.11 -18.51 12.30
C ASP A 470 -8.27 -18.29 11.03
N ALA A 471 -8.47 -19.03 9.96
CA ALA A 471 -7.61 -18.89 8.79
C ALA A 471 -7.83 -17.60 7.97
N LEU A 472 -9.06 -17.07 7.92
CA LEU A 472 -9.49 -16.04 6.97
C LEU A 472 -10.33 -14.91 7.58
N GLY A 473 -10.43 -14.84 8.91
CA GLY A 473 -11.15 -13.78 9.62
C GLY A 473 -10.35 -12.49 9.74
N GLY A 474 -10.76 -11.65 10.68
CA GLY A 474 -10.28 -10.27 10.77
C GLY A 474 -8.84 -10.14 11.29
N LEU A 475 -8.38 -8.90 11.41
CA LEU A 475 -7.08 -8.61 12.03
C LEU A 475 -7.02 -9.13 13.47
N GLN A 476 -5.82 -9.44 13.96
CA GLN A 476 -5.64 -9.73 15.38
C GLN A 476 -5.90 -8.47 16.22
N LEU A 477 -6.47 -8.64 17.42
CA LEU A 477 -6.69 -7.54 18.37
C LEU A 477 -5.38 -6.80 18.67
N GLY A 478 -5.46 -5.47 18.69
CA GLY A 478 -4.33 -4.56 18.87
C GLY A 478 -3.54 -4.27 17.58
N THR A 479 -3.87 -4.88 16.44
CA THR A 479 -3.26 -4.49 15.15
C THR A 479 -3.78 -3.11 14.73
N PRO A 480 -2.97 -2.14 14.28
CA PRO A 480 -3.53 -0.89 13.75
C PRO A 480 -4.43 -1.15 12.52
N ALA A 481 -5.63 -0.57 12.48
CA ALA A 481 -6.49 -0.57 11.29
C ALA A 481 -6.07 0.50 10.28
N GLN A 482 -5.32 1.49 10.76
CA GLN A 482 -4.80 2.64 10.04
C GLN A 482 -3.53 3.13 10.72
N LEU A 483 -2.69 3.86 9.97
CA LEU A 483 -1.50 4.49 10.50
C LEU A 483 -1.79 5.96 10.85
N PRO A 484 -1.10 6.51 11.86
CA PRO A 484 -1.18 7.93 12.17
C PRO A 484 -0.39 8.74 11.14
N VAL A 485 -0.71 10.03 11.01
CA VAL A 485 0.19 11.01 10.39
C VAL A 485 1.60 10.84 10.98
N PRO A 486 2.67 10.73 10.17
CA PRO A 486 4.00 10.51 10.69
C PRO A 486 4.41 11.58 11.72
N ALA A 487 5.08 11.17 12.81
CA ALA A 487 5.49 12.07 13.89
C ALA A 487 6.31 13.27 13.40
N ARG A 488 7.06 13.08 12.31
CA ARG A 488 7.81 14.16 11.65
C ARG A 488 6.90 15.23 11.06
N GLU A 489 5.80 14.81 10.44
CA GLU A 489 4.80 15.73 9.89
C GLU A 489 4.04 16.42 11.03
N LEU A 490 3.63 15.68 12.06
CA LEU A 490 2.96 16.27 13.24
C LEU A 490 3.82 17.34 13.92
N GLN A 491 5.14 17.15 13.97
CA GLN A 491 6.06 18.17 14.48
C GLN A 491 6.03 19.47 13.65
N VAL A 492 5.92 19.38 12.32
CA VAL A 492 5.74 20.56 11.44
C VAL A 492 4.41 21.25 11.73
N TYR A 493 3.37 20.46 12.04
CA TYR A 493 2.07 21.00 12.39
C TYR A 493 1.98 21.55 13.80
N GLY A 494 2.91 21.18 14.69
CA GLY A 494 2.88 21.52 16.11
C GLY A 494 1.90 20.65 16.90
N GLU A 495 1.57 19.47 16.39
CA GLU A 495 0.67 18.50 17.01
C GLU A 495 1.46 17.42 17.77
N GLU A 496 0.84 16.84 18.80
CA GLU A 496 1.43 15.74 19.57
C GLU A 496 1.38 14.43 18.78
N PRO A 497 2.48 13.64 18.72
CA PRO A 497 2.46 12.32 18.11
C PRO A 497 1.46 11.38 18.78
N TYR A 498 0.72 10.62 17.97
CA TYR A 498 -0.24 9.60 18.40
C TYR A 498 -0.05 8.32 17.58
N SER A 499 -0.59 7.22 18.10
CA SER A 499 -0.42 5.85 17.62
C SER A 499 -1.77 5.14 17.50
N PHE A 500 -1.81 4.00 16.81
CA PHE A 500 -2.99 3.11 16.73
C PHE A 500 -2.61 1.67 17.12
N GLY A 501 -3.58 0.92 17.63
CA GLY A 501 -3.40 -0.46 18.06
C GLY A 501 -2.96 -0.61 19.52
N GLY A 502 -2.54 -1.83 19.87
CA GLY A 502 -2.18 -2.23 21.22
C GLY A 502 -3.37 -2.41 22.15
N GLU A 503 -3.07 -2.72 23.42
CA GLU A 503 -4.07 -2.96 24.47
C GLU A 503 -5.04 -1.79 24.69
N LYS A 504 -4.59 -0.55 24.42
CA LYS A 504 -5.39 0.67 24.59
C LYS A 504 -6.31 0.97 23.42
N ASP A 505 -6.09 0.33 22.27
CA ASP A 505 -6.89 0.47 21.04
C ASP A 505 -6.99 -0.90 20.35
N PRO A 506 -7.71 -1.86 20.94
CA PRO A 506 -7.84 -3.22 20.41
C PRO A 506 -8.39 -3.24 18.98
N GLU A 507 -9.28 -2.30 18.65
CA GLU A 507 -9.87 -2.12 17.32
C GLU A 507 -9.00 -1.31 16.35
N GLY A 508 -7.84 -0.81 16.76
CA GLY A 508 -6.87 -0.18 15.86
C GLY A 508 -7.35 1.11 15.18
N VAL A 509 -8.40 1.75 15.70
CA VAL A 509 -9.07 2.93 15.10
C VAL A 509 -9.12 4.13 16.03
N VAL A 510 -8.77 3.96 17.31
CA VAL A 510 -8.80 5.02 18.33
C VAL A 510 -7.38 5.55 18.58
N PRO A 511 -7.12 6.86 18.37
CA PRO A 511 -5.80 7.43 18.62
C PRO A 511 -5.34 7.25 20.07
N VAL A 512 -4.12 6.76 20.24
CA VAL A 512 -3.44 6.60 21.54
C VAL A 512 -2.25 7.56 21.61
N TYR A 513 -2.23 8.41 22.64
CA TYR A 513 -1.18 9.40 22.91
C TYR A 513 -0.18 8.90 23.97
#